data_AF-A0A7J3TCQ4-F1
#
_entry.id   AF-A0A7J3TCQ4-F1
#
_cell.length_a   1.000
_cell.length_b   1.000
_cell.length_c   1.000
_cell.angle_alpha   90.00
_cell.angle_beta   90.00
_cell.angle_gamma   90.00
#
_symmetry.space_group_name_H-M   'P 1'
#
loop_
_entity.id
_entity.type
_entity.pdbx_description
1 polymer ?
#
loop_
_entity_poly.entity_id
_entity_poly.type
_entity_poly.pdbx_seq_one_letter_code
_entity_poly.pdbx_strand_id
1 'polypeptide(L)'
;MYNVVLGDIHPSTICVDISKLPDSFRDLLEVLISDYPAESMAEFIETYARTDTVMPDDRTLGFVVVNNNKKAVALSFSTIPNGIREAILNICSEYREKNFEVEVDIG
;
A
#
# COMPACT_ATOMS: atom_id res chain seq x y z
N MET A 1 -0.85 -5.19 -4.96
CA MET A 1 -2.27 -4.99 -4.57
C MET A 1 -2.30 -4.56 -3.12
N TYR A 2 -3.11 -3.58 -2.76
CA TYR A 2 -3.36 -3.20 -1.36
C TYR A 2 -4.65 -3.84 -0.86
N ASN A 3 -4.66 -4.24 0.40
CA ASN A 3 -5.87 -4.50 1.18
C ASN A 3 -5.80 -3.63 2.45
N VAL A 4 -6.66 -2.62 2.54
CA VAL A 4 -6.58 -1.60 3.60
C VAL A 4 -7.85 -1.64 4.45
N VAL A 5 -7.66 -1.79 5.76
CA VAL A 5 -8.71 -1.70 6.78
C VAL A 5 -8.53 -0.41 7.58
N LEU A 6 -9.49 0.51 7.47
CA LEU A 6 -9.51 1.81 8.15
C LEU A 6 -10.66 1.84 9.18
N GLY A 7 -10.42 1.56 10.45
CA GLY A 7 -11.49 1.73 11.44
C GLY A 7 -12.67 0.80 11.18
N ASP A 8 -13.85 1.40 11.19
CA ASP A 8 -15.14 0.78 10.89
C ASP A 8 -15.51 0.89 9.39
N ILE A 9 -14.60 1.38 8.54
CA ILE A 9 -14.80 1.50 7.10
C ILE A 9 -14.58 0.13 6.44
N HIS A 10 -15.40 -0.19 5.43
CA HIS A 10 -15.23 -1.41 4.64
C HIS A 10 -13.80 -1.52 4.08
N PRO A 11 -13.19 -2.72 4.14
CA PRO A 11 -11.86 -2.93 3.57
C PRO A 11 -11.82 -2.59 2.08
N SER A 12 -10.84 -1.79 1.69
CA SER A 12 -10.62 -1.41 0.29
C SER A 12 -9.52 -2.28 -0.32
N THR A 13 -9.81 -2.90 -1.46
CA THR A 13 -8.81 -3.60 -2.27
C THR A 13 -8.43 -2.74 -3.46
N ILE A 14 -7.15 -2.40 -3.58
CA ILE A 14 -6.67 -1.41 -4.57
C ILE A 14 -5.55 -2.03 -5.39
N CYS A 15 -5.73 -2.12 -6.70
CA CYS A 15 -4.70 -2.57 -7.62
C CYS A 15 -3.88 -1.38 -8.08
N VAL A 16 -2.56 -1.43 -7.87
CA VAL A 16 -1.63 -0.35 -8.23
C VAL A 16 -0.52 -0.93 -9.10
N ASP A 17 -0.10 -0.16 -10.11
CA ASP A 17 1.03 -0.51 -10.95
C ASP A 17 2.33 -0.56 -10.13
N ILE A 18 3.21 -1.51 -10.43
CA ILE A 18 4.45 -1.67 -9.68
C ILE A 18 5.34 -0.42 -9.74
N SER A 19 5.34 0.31 -10.85
CA SER A 19 6.09 1.55 -11.01
C SER A 19 5.64 2.66 -10.06
N LYS A 20 4.36 2.65 -9.65
CA LYS A 20 3.76 3.59 -8.70
C LYS A 20 3.77 3.08 -7.26
N LEU A 21 4.26 1.86 -7.02
CA LEU A 21 4.22 1.26 -5.69
C LEU A 21 4.91 2.12 -4.63
N PRO A 22 6.14 2.64 -4.83
CA PRO A 22 6.80 3.46 -3.81
C PRO A 22 5.99 4.72 -3.44
N ASP A 23 5.52 5.46 -4.45
CA ASP A 23 4.80 6.71 -4.23
C ASP A 23 3.45 6.45 -3.56
N SER A 24 2.69 5.48 -4.08
CA SER A 24 1.43 5.05 -3.45
C SER A 24 1.64 4.53 -2.03
N PHE A 25 2.74 3.83 -1.73
CA PHE A 25 2.96 3.31 -0.39
C PHE A 25 3.30 4.42 0.59
N ARG A 26 4.06 5.43 0.16
CA ARG A 26 4.32 6.62 0.97
C ARG A 26 3.06 7.43 1.21
N ASP A 27 2.30 7.76 0.16
CA ASP A 27 1.09 8.57 0.28
C ASP A 27 -0.01 7.88 1.09
N LEU A 28 -0.06 6.55 1.06
CA LEU A 28 -0.98 5.80 1.92
C LEU A 28 -0.72 6.10 3.40
N LEU A 29 0.51 6.36 3.84
CA LEU A 29 0.79 6.72 5.24
C LEU A 29 0.05 7.99 5.65
N GLU A 30 0.02 8.99 4.77
CA GLU A 30 -0.72 10.24 4.98
C GLU A 30 -2.22 9.97 5.12
N VAL A 31 -2.77 9.06 4.31
CA VAL A 31 -4.18 8.62 4.44
C VAL A 31 -4.43 7.96 5.80
N LEU A 32 -3.51 7.13 6.29
CA LEU A 32 -3.68 6.39 7.54
C LEU A 32 -3.62 7.28 8.80
N ILE A 33 -2.97 8.44 8.69
CA ILE A 33 -2.82 9.41 9.80
C ILE A 33 -3.69 10.66 9.63
N SER A 34 -4.43 10.77 8.52
CA SER A 34 -5.35 11.87 8.23
C SER A 34 -6.49 11.94 9.25
N ASP A 35 -6.94 13.16 9.55
CA ASP A 35 -8.16 13.42 10.32
C ASP A 35 -9.43 12.99 9.56
N TYR A 36 -9.33 12.86 8.22
CA TYR A 36 -10.43 12.50 7.32
C TYR A 36 -10.06 11.29 6.45
N PRO A 37 -9.83 10.10 7.05
CA PRO A 37 -9.25 8.95 6.36
C PRO A 37 -10.14 8.42 5.23
N ALA A 38 -11.46 8.59 5.31
CA ALA A 38 -12.38 8.18 4.25
C ALA A 38 -12.24 9.03 2.98
N GLU A 39 -12.14 10.35 3.12
CA GLU A 39 -11.97 11.28 2.00
C GLU A 39 -10.57 11.12 1.39
N SER A 40 -9.54 11.09 2.24
CA SER A 40 -8.16 10.85 1.79
C SER A 40 -8.01 9.49 1.09
N MET A 41 -8.75 8.45 1.52
CA MET A 41 -8.75 7.15 0.83
C MET A 41 -9.42 7.20 -0.54
N ALA A 42 -10.48 8.00 -0.70
CA ALA A 42 -11.13 8.17 -2.01
C ALA A 42 -10.18 8.83 -3.01
N GLU A 43 -9.49 9.90 -2.61
CA GLU A 43 -8.48 10.60 -3.41
C GLU A 43 -7.28 9.69 -3.74
N PHE A 44 -6.84 8.89 -2.76
CA PHE A 44 -5.79 7.90 -2.95
C PHE A 44 -6.17 6.86 -4.03
N ILE A 45 -7.39 6.32 -3.95
CA ILE A 45 -7.91 5.37 -4.93
C ILE A 45 -7.96 6.01 -6.32
N GLU A 46 -8.49 7.23 -6.44
CA GLU A 46 -8.57 7.94 -7.72
C GLU A 46 -7.17 8.16 -8.35
N THR A 47 -6.17 8.45 -7.53
CA THR A 47 -4.81 8.75 -7.98
C THR A 47 -4.04 7.49 -8.42
N TYR A 48 -4.17 6.41 -7.65
CA TYR A 48 -3.27 5.25 -7.77
C TYR A 48 -3.92 3.98 -8.31
N ALA A 49 -5.24 3.83 -8.20
CA ALA A 49 -5.90 2.62 -8.67
C ALA A 49 -5.76 2.48 -10.20
N ARG A 50 -5.33 1.32 -10.66
CA ARG A 50 -5.49 0.96 -12.07
C ARG A 50 -6.98 0.77 -12.35
N THR A 51 -7.52 1.62 -13.20
CA THR A 51 -8.90 1.54 -13.71
C THR A 51 -8.96 0.86 -15.08
N ASP A 52 -7.81 0.62 -15.70
CA ASP A 52 -7.69 -0.08 -16.97
C ASP A 52 -8.11 -1.56 -16.85
N THR A 53 -8.61 -2.12 -17.96
CA THR A 53 -8.91 -3.55 -18.06
C THR A 53 -7.65 -4.37 -17.81
N VAL A 54 -7.67 -5.22 -16.78
CA VAL A 54 -6.60 -6.19 -16.48
C VAL A 54 -6.38 -7.07 -17.71
N MET A 55 -5.17 -7.00 -18.26
CA MET A 55 -4.79 -7.80 -19.42
C MET A 55 -4.43 -9.23 -18.98
N PRO A 56 -4.55 -10.24 -19.86
CA PRO A 56 -4.14 -11.61 -19.53
C PRO A 56 -2.69 -11.75 -19.06
N ASP A 57 -1.83 -10.82 -19.48
CA ASP A 57 -0.41 -10.78 -19.12
C ASP A 57 -0.14 -10.00 -17.82
N ASP A 58 -1.12 -9.27 -17.28
CA ASP A 58 -0.97 -8.58 -16.00
C ASP A 58 -0.92 -9.62 -14.87
N ARG A 59 0.26 -9.73 -14.25
CA ARG A 59 0.48 -10.61 -13.09
C ARG A 59 0.50 -9.81 -11.80
N THR A 60 -0.16 -10.33 -10.77
CA THR A 60 -0.01 -9.79 -9.41
C THR A 60 1.35 -10.18 -8.87
N LEU A 61 2.20 -9.18 -8.59
CA LEU A 61 3.56 -9.39 -8.07
C LEU A 61 3.63 -9.51 -6.55
N GLY A 62 2.56 -9.11 -5.86
CA GLY A 62 2.51 -9.10 -4.40
C GLY A 62 1.34 -8.32 -3.83
N PHE A 63 1.26 -8.34 -2.50
CA PHE A 63 0.23 -7.70 -1.71
C PHE A 63 0.82 -6.87 -0.56
N VAL A 64 0.10 -5.81 -0.21
CA VAL A 64 0.33 -4.99 0.96
C VAL A 64 -0.96 -5.01 1.76
N VAL A 65 -0.91 -5.54 2.98
CA VAL A 65 -2.05 -5.58 3.90
C VAL A 65 -1.84 -4.54 4.97
N VAL A 66 -2.84 -3.70 5.18
CA VAL A 66 -2.79 -2.62 6.17
C VAL A 66 -4.00 -2.73 7.07
N ASN A 67 -3.76 -2.71 8.38
CA ASN A 67 -4.78 -2.60 9.40
C ASN A 67 -4.48 -1.39 10.28
N ASN A 68 -5.19 -0.28 10.07
CA ASN A 68 -4.92 0.96 10.80
C ASN A 68 -5.27 0.84 12.28
N ASN A 69 -6.31 0.08 12.64
CA ASN A 69 -6.75 -0.11 14.03
C ASN A 69 -5.70 -0.84 14.85
N LYS A 70 -5.04 -1.82 14.23
CA LYS A 70 -3.95 -2.58 14.84
C LYS A 70 -2.58 -1.92 14.65
N LYS A 71 -2.51 -0.80 13.91
CA LYS A 71 -1.27 -0.18 13.46
C LYS A 71 -0.30 -1.23 12.87
N ALA A 72 -0.79 -2.06 11.97
CA ALA A 72 0.00 -3.15 11.37
C ALA A 72 0.01 -3.04 9.84
N VAL A 73 1.17 -3.28 9.25
CA VAL A 73 1.42 -3.31 7.80
C VAL A 73 2.25 -4.54 7.46
N ALA A 74 1.79 -5.32 6.49
CA ALA A 74 2.52 -6.48 5.98
C ALA A 74 2.69 -6.36 4.46
N LEU A 75 3.92 -6.52 3.98
CA LEU A 75 4.27 -6.50 2.57
C LEU A 75 4.75 -7.89 2.17
N SER A 76 4.16 -8.48 1.13
CA SER A 76 4.61 -9.74 0.55
C SER A 76 4.71 -9.63 -0.96
N PHE A 77 5.91 -9.79 -1.50
CA PHE A 77 6.18 -9.71 -2.94
C PHE A 77 7.02 -10.90 -3.41
N SER A 78 6.56 -11.58 -4.47
CA SER A 78 7.26 -12.73 -5.04
C SER A 78 8.53 -12.34 -5.78
N THR A 79 8.48 -11.19 -6.46
CA THR A 79 9.58 -10.62 -7.24
C THR A 79 9.37 -9.12 -7.36
N ILE A 80 10.38 -8.33 -7.01
CA ILE A 80 10.33 -6.87 -7.17
C ILE A 80 11.66 -6.36 -7.77
N PRO A 81 11.65 -5.33 -8.63
CA PRO A 81 12.87 -4.70 -9.10
C PRO A 81 13.69 -4.11 -7.95
N ASN A 82 15.03 -4.27 -7.98
CA ASN A 82 15.93 -3.83 -6.90
C ASN A 82 15.75 -2.36 -6.50
N GLY A 83 15.58 -1.45 -7.47
CA GLY A 83 15.39 -0.02 -7.17
C GLY A 83 14.09 0.26 -6.41
N ILE A 84 13.03 -0.51 -6.67
CA ILE A 84 11.75 -0.38 -5.97
C ILE A 84 11.87 -1.00 -4.57
N ARG A 85 12.60 -2.12 -4.43
CA ARG A 85 12.86 -2.76 -3.13
C ARG A 85 13.46 -1.79 -2.11
N GLU A 86 14.53 -1.10 -2.48
CA GLU A 86 15.21 -0.16 -1.60
C GLU A 86 14.28 1.01 -1.21
N ALA A 87 13.53 1.54 -2.17
CA ALA A 87 12.56 2.60 -1.89
C ALA A 87 11.49 2.15 -0.89
N ILE A 88 10.93 0.94 -1.06
CA ILE A 88 9.92 0.39 -0.14
C ILE A 88 10.49 0.16 1.25
N LEU A 89 11.71 -0.37 1.37
CA LEU A 89 12.36 -0.58 2.67
C LEU A 89 12.61 0.73 3.42
N ASN A 90 12.96 1.80 2.69
CA ASN A 90 13.09 3.13 3.27
C ASN A 90 11.73 3.64 3.78
N ILE A 91 10.67 3.53 2.97
CA ILE A 91 9.31 3.94 3.37
C ILE A 91 8.82 3.12 4.58
N CYS A 92 9.15 1.82 4.66
CA CYS A 92 8.82 1.00 5.84
C CYS A 92 9.38 1.58 7.14
N SER A 93 10.49 2.32 7.09
CA SER A 93 11.04 3.01 8.25
C SER A 93 10.18 4.19 8.67
N GLU A 94 9.65 4.96 7.71
CA GLU A 94 8.69 6.05 7.94
C GLU A 94 7.41 5.53 8.65
N TYR A 95 6.91 4.36 8.24
CA TYR A 95 5.78 3.70 8.90
C TYR A 95 6.09 3.32 10.36
N ARG A 96 7.28 2.76 10.62
CA ARG A 96 7.72 2.42 11.98
C ARG A 96 7.83 3.65 12.87
N GLU A 97 8.32 4.77 12.34
CA GLU A 97 8.36 6.05 13.06
C GLU A 97 6.96 6.57 13.43
N LYS A 98 5.93 6.21 12.67
CA LYS A 98 4.52 6.48 12.97
C LYS A 98 3.85 5.39 13.82
N ASN A 99 4.64 4.55 14.49
CA ASN A 99 4.19 3.46 15.37
C ASN A 99 3.43 2.32 14.68
N PHE A 100 3.68 2.08 13.39
CA PHE A 100 3.20 0.86 12.75
C PHE A 100 4.18 -0.30 12.95
N GLU A 101 3.64 -1.48 13.27
CA GLU A 101 4.33 -2.75 13.12
C GLU A 101 4.42 -3.08 11.62
N VAL A 102 5.64 -3.29 11.12
CA VAL A 102 5.88 -3.49 9.68
C VAL A 102 6.62 -4.80 9.44
N GLU A 103 5.92 -5.75 8.84
CA GLU A 103 6.44 -7.02 8.34
C GLU A 103 6.74 -6.94 6.84
N VAL A 104 7.92 -7.43 6.44
CA VAL A 104 8.37 -7.36 5.05
C VAL A 104 8.88 -8.74 4.61
N ASP A 105 8.20 -9.32 3.62
CA ASP A 105 8.57 -10.54 2.93
C ASP A 105 8.75 -10.22 1.44
N ILE A 106 9.99 -10.01 1.02
CA ILE A 106 10.31 -9.65 -0.36
C ILE A 106 11.37 -10.62 -0.86
N GLY A 107 10.98 -11.42 -1.87
CA GLY A 107 11.85 -12.37 -2.57
C GLY A 107 12.98 -11.75 -3.39
#